data_AF-A0A7S1HWI8-F1
#
_entry.id   AF-A0A7S1HWI8-F1
#
_cell.length_a   1.000
_cell.length_b   1.000
_cell.length_c   1.000
_cell.angle_alpha   90.00
_cell.angle_beta   90.00
_cell.angle_gamma   90.00
#
_symmetry.space_group_name_H-M   'P 1'
#
loop_
_entity.id
_entity.type
_entity.pdbx_description
1 polymer ?
#
loop_
_entity_poly.entity_id
_entity_poly.type
_entity_poly.pdbx_seq_one_letter_code
_entity_poly.pdbx_strand_id
1 'polypeptide(L)'
;FVLPHPPIPNIFTTNLRRKVTNVTATTNPCRIRFFTQEIVFFRDDIYRKMRRHCLPALPPQASEESYNHLVKTLVDQAHLSPVPITVTPIYWAQDHALRLFPLPDLVVTCDASESWETEYMECPFLNPGSFTKNNTFLMYHPHTRKHQFQQMR
;
A
#
# COMPACT_ATOMS: atom_id res chain seq x y z
N PHE A 1 14.29 5.40 -6.29
CA PHE A 1 13.71 4.68 -7.43
C PHE A 1 12.46 5.43 -7.91
N VAL A 2 12.15 5.42 -9.20
CA VAL A 2 11.03 6.16 -9.82
C VAL A 2 9.78 5.29 -9.88
N LEU A 3 8.64 5.82 -9.44
CA LEU A 3 7.34 5.15 -9.51
C LEU A 3 6.63 5.41 -10.87
N PRO A 4 5.79 4.49 -11.34
CA PRO A 4 5.58 3.13 -10.86
C PRO A 4 6.76 2.20 -11.19
N HIS A 5 6.95 1.16 -10.39
CA HIS A 5 8.00 0.16 -10.64
C HIS A 5 7.50 -0.95 -11.57
N PRO A 6 8.29 -1.33 -12.59
CA PRO A 6 7.97 -2.47 -13.43
C PRO A 6 8.05 -3.78 -12.61
N PRO A 7 7.39 -4.86 -13.08
CA PRO A 7 7.52 -6.16 -12.45
C PRO A 7 8.95 -6.69 -12.59
N ILE A 8 9.29 -7.65 -11.72
CA ILE A 8 10.57 -8.35 -11.79
C ILE A 8 10.66 -9.08 -13.16
N PRO A 9 11.75 -8.90 -13.92
CA PRO A 9 11.92 -9.56 -15.21
C PRO A 9 11.78 -11.08 -15.13
N ASN A 10 11.20 -11.68 -16.18
CA ASN A 10 10.92 -13.12 -16.23
C ASN A 10 12.17 -14.00 -16.11
N ILE A 11 13.33 -13.48 -16.51
CA ILE A 11 14.63 -14.15 -16.40
C ILE A 11 14.90 -14.57 -14.94
N PHE A 12 14.57 -13.72 -13.97
CA PHE A 12 14.78 -14.02 -12.55
C PHE A 12 13.69 -14.91 -11.96
N THR A 13 12.49 -14.94 -12.55
CA THR A 13 11.34 -15.71 -12.04
C THR A 13 11.15 -17.06 -12.72
N THR A 14 12.00 -17.42 -13.70
CA THR A 14 11.85 -18.66 -14.50
C THR A 14 11.86 -19.92 -13.64
N ASN A 15 12.80 -20.04 -12.69
CA ASN A 15 12.88 -21.18 -11.79
C ASN A 15 11.67 -21.30 -10.86
N LEU A 16 11.13 -20.18 -10.40
CA LEU A 16 9.95 -20.12 -9.53
C LEU A 16 8.69 -20.52 -10.30
N ARG A 17 8.50 -19.95 -11.50
CA ARG A 17 7.36 -20.25 -12.39
C ARG A 17 7.34 -21.71 -12.85
N ARG A 18 8.51 -22.35 -12.98
CA ARG A 18 8.59 -23.79 -13.29
C ARG A 18 8.07 -24.66 -12.15
N LYS A 19 8.25 -24.24 -10.90
CA LYS A 19 7.79 -24.98 -9.71
C LYS A 19 6.35 -24.66 -9.32
N VAL A 20 5.94 -23.41 -9.49
CA VAL A 20 4.61 -22.91 -9.09
C VAL A 20 3.91 -22.35 -10.32
N THR A 21 2.85 -23.03 -10.75
CA THR A 21 2.13 -22.72 -12.00
C THR A 21 1.38 -21.38 -11.93
N ASN A 22 0.97 -20.95 -10.74
CA ASN A 22 0.11 -19.79 -10.53
C ASN A 22 0.88 -18.62 -9.90
N VAL A 23 1.92 -18.12 -10.56
CA VAL A 23 2.73 -16.98 -10.10
C VAL A 23 2.70 -15.86 -11.12
N THR A 24 2.34 -14.66 -10.68
CA THR A 24 2.37 -13.44 -11.48
C THR A 24 3.17 -12.37 -10.73
N ALA A 25 4.30 -11.95 -11.32
CA ALA A 25 5.03 -10.78 -10.85
C ALA A 25 4.34 -9.52 -11.39
N THR A 26 3.96 -8.60 -10.50
CA THR A 26 3.21 -7.38 -10.82
C THR A 26 4.05 -6.13 -10.57
N THR A 27 3.51 -4.98 -10.97
CA THR A 27 4.07 -3.65 -10.73
C THR A 27 3.90 -3.20 -9.28
N ASN A 28 4.56 -2.12 -8.90
CA ASN A 28 4.26 -1.39 -7.66
C ASN A 28 3.94 0.08 -7.99
N PRO A 29 2.72 0.58 -7.71
CA PRO A 29 1.56 -0.14 -7.16
C PRO A 29 1.01 -1.22 -8.10
N CYS A 30 0.16 -2.10 -7.57
CA CYS A 30 -0.69 -2.98 -8.37
C CYS A 30 -2.13 -2.96 -7.87
N ARG A 31 -3.05 -3.30 -8.77
CA ARG A 31 -4.49 -3.36 -8.50
C ARG A 31 -4.98 -4.76 -8.84
N ILE A 32 -5.72 -5.38 -7.91
CA ILE A 32 -6.33 -6.69 -8.08
C ILE A 32 -7.83 -6.49 -7.99
N ARG A 33 -8.54 -6.89 -9.05
CA ARG A 33 -10.00 -6.87 -9.07
C ARG A 33 -10.53 -8.27 -8.75
N PHE A 34 -11.27 -8.39 -7.67
CA PHE A 34 -11.95 -9.62 -7.26
C PHE A 34 -13.46 -9.43 -7.37
N PHE A 35 -14.05 -9.95 -8.46
CA PHE A 35 -15.46 -9.70 -8.82
C PHE A 35 -15.79 -8.19 -8.86
N THR A 36 -16.59 -7.72 -7.90
CA THR A 36 -17.00 -6.32 -7.75
C THR A 36 -16.04 -5.48 -6.93
N GLN A 37 -15.03 -6.09 -6.30
CA GLN A 37 -14.11 -5.41 -5.40
C GLN A 37 -12.80 -5.03 -6.09
N GLU A 38 -12.36 -3.80 -5.89
CA GLU A 38 -11.03 -3.34 -6.27
C GLU A 38 -10.11 -3.25 -5.05
N ILE A 39 -9.00 -3.99 -5.11
CA ILE A 39 -7.98 -4.04 -4.05
C ILE A 39 -6.69 -3.45 -4.59
N VAL A 40 -6.20 -2.39 -3.97
CA VAL A 40 -4.97 -1.70 -4.37
C VAL A 40 -3.85 -2.04 -3.39
N PHE A 41 -2.71 -2.49 -3.93
CA PHE A 41 -1.51 -2.75 -3.16
C PHE A 41 -0.45 -1.71 -3.50
N PHE A 42 0.10 -1.08 -2.47
CA PHE A 42 1.16 -0.09 -2.62
C PHE A 42 2.25 -0.35 -1.58
N ARG A 43 3.44 -0.76 -2.06
CA ARG A 43 4.61 -0.97 -1.20
C ARG A 43 5.48 0.28 -1.24
N ASP A 44 5.33 1.14 -0.25
CA ASP A 44 6.22 2.27 -0.05
C ASP A 44 6.16 2.73 1.41
N ASP A 45 7.22 3.37 1.89
CA ASP A 45 7.26 3.93 3.24
C ASP A 45 6.58 5.32 3.27
N ILE A 46 5.32 5.36 2.80
CA ILE A 46 4.56 6.59 2.57
C ILE A 46 4.26 7.33 3.87
N TYR A 47 4.02 6.62 4.98
CA TYR A 47 3.78 7.25 6.28
C TYR A 47 5.01 8.04 6.71
N ARG A 48 6.21 7.45 6.57
CA ARG A 48 7.47 8.11 6.90
C ARG A 48 7.73 9.32 5.99
N LYS A 49 7.44 9.21 4.70
CA LYS A 49 7.62 10.32 3.74
C LYS A 49 6.69 11.48 4.06
N MET A 50 5.39 11.22 4.21
CA MET A 50 4.39 12.22 4.57
C MET A 50 4.74 12.91 5.89
N ARG A 51 5.12 12.14 6.91
CA ARG A 51 5.48 12.66 8.22
C ARG A 51 6.68 13.62 8.20
N ARG A 52 7.67 13.39 7.33
CA ARG A 52 8.82 14.30 7.15
C ARG A 52 8.46 15.63 6.48
N HIS A 53 7.37 15.66 5.73
CA HIS A 53 6.90 16.81 4.96
C HIS A 53 5.60 17.43 5.50
N CYS A 54 5.14 16.98 6.65
CA CYS A 54 3.94 17.50 7.32
C CYS A 54 4.27 18.79 8.09
N LEU A 55 3.35 19.76 8.03
CA LEU A 55 3.35 21.00 8.81
C LEU A 55 1.98 21.11 9.49
N PRO A 56 1.84 21.11 10.83
CA PRO A 56 2.85 21.14 11.91
C PRO A 56 3.58 19.81 12.12
N ALA A 57 4.70 19.86 12.86
CA ALA A 57 5.46 18.66 13.21
C ALA A 57 4.60 17.71 14.08
N LEU A 58 4.33 16.52 13.55
CA LEU A 58 3.64 15.46 14.29
C LEU A 58 4.50 14.97 15.47
N PRO A 59 3.86 14.50 16.56
CA PRO A 59 4.57 13.96 17.71
C PRO A 59 5.56 12.84 17.32
N PRO A 60 6.61 12.61 18.13
CA PRO A 60 7.67 11.64 17.84
C PRO A 60 7.14 10.19 17.80
N GLN A 61 6.08 9.89 18.54
CA GLN A 61 5.45 8.57 18.56
C GLN A 61 4.35 8.51 17.51
N ALA A 62 4.26 7.39 16.79
CA ALA A 62 3.16 7.14 15.88
C ALA A 62 1.89 6.91 16.70
N SER A 63 0.91 7.78 16.54
CA SER A 63 -0.43 7.64 17.15
C SER A 63 -1.43 7.15 16.12
N GLU A 64 -2.54 6.54 16.56
CA GLU A 64 -3.67 6.18 15.69
C GLU A 64 -4.19 7.40 14.91
N GLU A 65 -4.23 8.58 15.56
CA GLU A 65 -4.58 9.85 14.92
C GLU A 65 -3.65 10.21 13.75
N SER A 66 -2.37 9.84 13.83
CA SER A 66 -1.41 10.08 12.74
C SER A 66 -1.73 9.23 11.52
N TYR A 67 -2.18 7.98 11.71
CA TYR A 67 -2.60 7.10 10.62
C TYR A 67 -3.93 7.56 10.03
N ASN A 68 -4.89 8.00 10.86
CA ASN A 68 -6.13 8.62 10.41
C ASN A 68 -5.86 9.86 9.54
N HIS A 69 -4.92 10.72 9.96
CA HIS A 69 -4.55 11.89 9.18
C HIS A 69 -3.88 11.52 7.84
N LEU A 70 -3.01 10.50 7.83
CA LEU A 70 -2.42 9.97 6.61
C LEU A 70 -3.50 9.50 5.64
N VAL A 71 -4.38 8.60 6.09
CA VAL A 71 -5.41 7.98 5.25
C VAL A 71 -6.35 9.04 4.70
N LYS A 72 -6.80 9.97 5.55
CA LYS A 72 -7.60 11.12 5.11
C LYS A 72 -6.91 11.90 4.00
N THR A 73 -5.62 12.20 4.16
CA THR A 73 -4.86 12.94 3.14
C THR A 73 -4.74 12.16 1.83
N LEU A 74 -4.49 10.85 1.88
CA LEU A 74 -4.38 10.01 0.67
C LEU A 74 -5.71 9.97 -0.11
N VAL A 75 -6.83 9.82 0.62
CA VAL A 75 -8.17 9.78 0.04
C VAL A 75 -8.58 11.15 -0.51
N ASP A 76 -8.42 12.22 0.28
CA ASP A 76 -8.79 13.58 -0.12
C ASP A 76 -7.97 14.08 -1.32
N GLN A 77 -6.69 13.70 -1.40
CA GLN A 77 -5.82 14.01 -2.56
C GLN A 77 -6.02 13.03 -3.74
N ALA A 78 -6.83 11.98 -3.55
CA ALA A 78 -7.11 10.95 -4.54
C ALA A 78 -5.85 10.36 -5.21
N HIS A 79 -4.76 10.20 -4.44
CA HIS A 79 -3.46 9.79 -4.95
C HIS A 79 -2.64 9.04 -3.89
N LEU A 80 -2.00 7.94 -4.28
CA LEU A 80 -1.16 7.10 -3.40
C LEU A 80 0.09 7.82 -2.87
N SER A 81 0.57 8.86 -3.53
CA SER A 81 1.80 9.57 -3.16
C SER A 81 1.65 11.08 -3.33
N PRO A 82 0.90 11.76 -2.44
CA PRO A 82 0.71 13.21 -2.49
C PRO A 82 1.90 13.95 -1.86
N VAL A 83 3.11 13.60 -2.32
CA VAL A 83 4.37 14.21 -1.91
C VAL A 83 5.08 14.80 -3.13
N PRO A 84 5.95 15.81 -2.95
CA PRO A 84 6.65 16.43 -4.07
C PRO A 84 7.51 15.42 -4.84
N ILE A 85 7.68 15.66 -6.14
CA ILE A 85 8.48 14.83 -7.04
C ILE A 85 9.96 14.69 -6.61
N THR A 86 10.46 15.67 -5.83
CA THR A 86 11.80 15.64 -5.23
C THR A 86 11.95 14.55 -4.18
N VAL A 87 10.85 14.15 -3.54
CA VAL A 87 10.81 13.10 -2.49
C VAL A 87 10.52 11.75 -3.13
N THR A 88 9.52 11.70 -4.01
CA THR A 88 9.11 10.51 -4.76
C THR A 88 9.07 10.84 -6.24
N PRO A 89 10.12 10.51 -7.00
CA PRO A 89 10.09 10.74 -8.43
C PRO A 89 9.05 9.81 -9.07
N ILE A 90 8.21 10.37 -9.92
CA ILE A 90 7.15 9.66 -10.65
C ILE A 90 7.36 9.88 -12.15
N TYR A 91 7.20 8.83 -12.95
CA TYR A 91 7.15 8.95 -14.40
C TYR A 91 5.91 9.75 -14.80
N TRP A 92 6.10 10.94 -15.36
CA TRP A 92 5.01 11.86 -15.69
C TRP A 92 3.92 11.21 -16.57
N ALA A 93 4.32 10.39 -17.55
CA ALA A 93 3.38 9.69 -18.42
C ALA A 93 2.54 8.61 -17.70
N GLN A 94 3.01 8.11 -16.55
CA GLN A 94 2.38 7.03 -15.78
C GLN A 94 1.85 7.48 -14.41
N ASP A 95 1.72 8.79 -14.19
CA ASP A 95 1.14 9.37 -12.97
C ASP A 95 -0.26 8.80 -12.66
N HIS A 96 -1.06 8.58 -13.70
CA HIS A 96 -2.41 8.02 -13.60
C HIS A 96 -2.46 6.66 -12.89
N ALA A 97 -1.37 5.87 -12.91
CA ALA A 97 -1.32 4.56 -12.26
C ALA A 97 -1.37 4.65 -10.72
N LEU A 98 -1.03 5.81 -10.16
CA LEU A 98 -0.99 6.06 -8.72
C LEU A 98 -2.24 6.77 -8.18
N ARG A 99 -3.22 7.08 -9.03
CA ARG A 99 -4.47 7.73 -8.61
C ARG A 99 -5.32 6.77 -7.78
N LEU A 100 -6.14 7.30 -6.89
CA LEU A 100 -7.13 6.56 -6.09
C LEU A 100 -8.57 6.94 -6.46
N PHE A 101 -8.77 7.55 -7.63
CA PHE A 101 -10.09 7.87 -8.16
C PHE A 101 -10.43 6.95 -9.33
N PRO A 102 -11.57 6.24 -9.32
CA PRO A 102 -12.56 6.14 -8.23
C PRO A 102 -11.98 5.43 -6.99
N LEU A 103 -12.59 5.68 -5.82
CA LEU A 103 -12.12 5.12 -4.55
C LEU A 103 -12.27 3.59 -4.56
N PRO A 104 -11.20 2.82 -4.27
CA PRO A 104 -11.25 1.36 -4.28
C PRO A 104 -11.92 0.81 -3.01
N ASP A 105 -12.31 -0.47 -3.03
CA ASP A 105 -12.91 -1.15 -1.87
C ASP A 105 -11.88 -1.45 -0.76
N LEU A 106 -10.59 -1.53 -1.09
CA LEU A 106 -9.53 -1.80 -0.11
C LEU A 106 -8.19 -1.27 -0.60
N VAL A 107 -7.46 -0.56 0.27
CA VAL A 107 -6.06 -0.16 0.03
C VAL A 107 -5.15 -0.83 1.05
N VAL A 108 -4.15 -1.57 0.57
CA VAL A 108 -3.12 -2.16 1.40
C VAL A 108 -1.82 -1.38 1.21
N THR A 109 -1.52 -0.53 2.19
CA THR A 109 -0.25 0.18 2.28
C THR A 109 0.74 -0.75 2.96
N CYS A 110 1.74 -1.24 2.24
CA CYS A 110 2.79 -2.06 2.82
C CYS A 110 3.93 -1.14 3.25
N ASP A 111 3.88 -0.57 4.45
CA ASP A 111 4.97 0.25 5.01
C ASP A 111 5.84 -0.62 5.95
N ALA A 112 7.08 -0.19 6.21
CA ALA A 112 7.93 -0.73 7.26
C ALA A 112 7.53 -0.30 8.69
N SER A 113 6.47 0.51 8.86
CA SER A 113 5.90 0.88 10.15
C SER A 113 5.25 -0.33 10.86
N GLU A 114 4.76 -0.09 12.08
CA GLU A 114 3.94 -1.07 12.79
C GLU A 114 2.64 -1.37 12.03
N SER A 115 2.03 -2.50 12.36
CA SER A 115 0.77 -2.93 11.79
C SER A 115 -0.35 -2.00 12.27
N TRP A 116 -1.17 -1.51 11.35
CA TRP A 116 -2.30 -0.63 11.67
C TRP A 116 -3.44 -0.84 10.69
N GLU A 117 -4.63 -0.49 11.14
CA GLU A 117 -5.86 -0.46 10.35
C GLU A 117 -6.55 0.89 10.57
N THR A 118 -7.14 1.41 9.51
CA THR A 118 -7.86 2.67 9.54
C THR A 118 -8.88 2.66 8.43
N GLU A 119 -10.06 3.21 8.67
CA GLU A 119 -11.12 3.32 7.66
C GLU A 119 -11.49 4.79 7.46
N TYR A 120 -11.63 5.20 6.20
CA TYR A 120 -12.12 6.53 5.84
C TYR A 120 -12.97 6.46 4.58
N MET A 121 -14.14 7.10 4.60
CA MET A 121 -15.09 7.12 3.47
C MET A 121 -15.43 5.72 2.93
N GLU A 122 -15.69 4.76 3.83
CA GLU A 122 -16.00 3.34 3.50
C GLU A 122 -14.87 2.60 2.78
N CYS A 123 -13.65 3.16 2.77
CA CYS A 123 -12.45 2.53 2.25
C CYS A 123 -11.51 2.15 3.41
N PRO A 124 -11.34 0.87 3.72
CA PRO A 124 -10.33 0.41 4.65
C PRO A 124 -8.92 0.57 4.06
N PHE A 125 -8.03 1.14 4.86
CA PHE A 125 -6.60 1.20 4.64
C PHE A 125 -5.90 0.32 5.66
N LEU A 126 -5.16 -0.67 5.16
CA LEU A 126 -4.53 -1.68 5.99
C LEU A 126 -3.03 -1.67 5.77
N ASN A 127 -2.27 -1.80 6.85
CA ASN A 127 -0.85 -2.05 6.79
C ASN A 127 -0.48 -3.30 7.59
N PRO A 128 0.04 -4.37 6.96
CA PRO A 128 0.51 -5.57 7.67
C PRO A 128 1.79 -5.33 8.50
N GLY A 129 2.51 -4.24 8.21
CA GLY A 129 3.82 -3.95 8.78
C GLY A 129 4.93 -4.85 8.27
N SER A 130 6.09 -4.76 8.91
CA SER A 130 7.29 -5.52 8.51
C SER A 130 7.25 -6.97 9.01
N PHE A 131 7.05 -7.91 8.09
CA PHE A 131 7.04 -9.36 8.38
C PHE A 131 8.31 -9.82 9.14
N THR A 132 9.50 -9.35 8.76
CA THR A 132 10.77 -9.79 9.38
C THR A 132 10.89 -9.42 10.87
N LYS A 133 10.20 -8.37 11.33
CA LYS A 133 10.33 -7.89 12.72
C LYS A 133 9.33 -8.57 13.64
N ASN A 134 8.08 -8.65 13.19
CA ASN A 134 6.98 -9.05 14.05
C ASN A 134 6.38 -10.40 13.64
N ASN A 135 6.80 -11.00 12.51
CA ASN A 135 6.15 -12.16 11.88
C ASN A 135 4.64 -11.95 11.67
N THR A 136 4.22 -10.69 11.50
CA THR A 136 2.82 -10.31 11.31
C THR A 136 2.46 -10.33 9.84
N PHE A 137 1.28 -10.87 9.54
CA PHE A 137 0.69 -10.84 8.22
C PHE A 137 -0.80 -10.54 8.31
N LEU A 138 -1.35 -10.07 7.20
CA LEU A 138 -2.75 -9.70 7.07
C LEU A 138 -3.46 -10.74 6.22
N MET A 139 -4.58 -11.24 6.71
CA MET A 139 -5.49 -12.11 5.96
C MET A 139 -6.76 -11.35 5.63
N TYR A 140 -7.08 -11.21 4.34
CA TYR A 140 -8.32 -10.60 3.87
C TYR A 140 -9.24 -11.66 3.28
N HIS A 141 -10.48 -11.72 3.78
CA HIS A 141 -11.53 -12.58 3.26
C HIS A 141 -12.45 -11.77 2.33
N PRO A 142 -12.31 -11.90 1.00
CA PRO A 142 -13.04 -11.05 0.07
C PRO A 142 -14.56 -11.35 0.04
N HIS A 143 -14.99 -12.55 0.45
CA HIS A 143 -16.42 -12.87 0.54
C HIS A 143 -17.14 -12.08 1.64
N THR A 144 -16.52 -11.99 2.82
CA THR A 144 -17.09 -11.31 4.00
C THR A 144 -16.60 -9.87 4.14
N ARG A 145 -15.64 -9.45 3.32
CA ARG A 145 -14.91 -8.18 3.41
C ARG A 145 -14.25 -7.95 4.78
N LYS A 146 -13.90 -9.04 5.48
CA LYS A 146 -13.24 -9.00 6.78
C LYS A 146 -11.74 -9.19 6.63
N HIS A 147 -10.97 -8.36 7.31
CA HIS A 147 -9.53 -8.54 7.48
C HIS A 147 -9.20 -8.99 8.91
N GLN A 148 -8.12 -9.77 9.03
CA GLN A 148 -7.62 -10.26 10.31
C GLN A 148 -6.09 -10.17 10.32
N PHE A 149 -5.52 -9.55 11.35
CA PHE A 149 -4.09 -9.59 11.60
C PHE A 149 -3.75 -10.89 12.32
N GLN A 150 -2.78 -11.62 11.77
CA GLN A 150 -2.27 -12.84 12.37
C GLN A 150 -0.76 -12.73 12.52
N GLN A 151 -0.26 -13.40 13.56
CA GLN A 151 1.16 -13.52 13.83
C GLN A 151 1.55 -14.99 13.67
N MET A 152 2.55 -15.24 12.82
CA MET A 152 3.13 -16.57 12.69
C MET A 152 3.97 -16.86 13.94
N ARG A 153 3.64 -17.96 14.63
CA ARG A 153 4.41 -18.47 15.78
C ARG A 153 5.68 -19.16 15.32
#